data_AF-A0A7S7Z5Z1-F1
#
_entry.id   AF-A0A7S7Z5Z1-F1
#
_cell.length_a   1.000
_cell.length_b   1.000
_cell.length_c   1.000
_cell.angle_alpha   90.00
_cell.angle_beta   90.00
_cell.angle_gamma   90.00
#
_symmetry.space_group_name_H-M   'P 1'
#
loop_
_entity.id
_entity.type
_entity.pdbx_description
1 polymer ?
#
loop_
_entity_poly.entity_id
_entity_poly.type
_entity_poly.pdbx_seq_one_letter_code
_entity_poly.pdbx_strand_id
1 'polypeptide(L)'
;MRNMLHSRRGSAAFATVIALVPLIGVMALGGEAGMWYVTQQRAQGAADAAAYAGALRLACDSAPQPGVSCNNSQAYDYRGKQVAAQNAFCNSGDTSYPGSTCSTSLPSNVSQSVQIASLTSWNGTAGTYVQAIVSQQQPAYLAKVLGMSTINVGALAVAQVDSLAKPPCVLALKDSVTFQGSPTVSSTTCGISSDSAASNAIGFVGNSGIQVNAPSYTVGGCSQTGGTQCTSVLTYQQPIPDPLSAVNTALTALKTSDFPSGKCGSTLTSYESGSCYNAGNPSFPTTLSGTYYFTGSVKISGSPTITGTATLIFFGGGSLTITGSPTIQLTAVKSPAGPSVLSASVKTQMTDLLIYDNEAYSKQGVNISGSSSSYFNGTVYVPNTPVTYGGNSSSSAPASGCYQVIAYAVTFQGNTTLDNSKCTSDGATKPNVQTVRLVQ
;
A
#
# COMPACT_ATOMS: atom_id res chain seq x y z
N MET A 1 -38.78 39.17 68.43
CA MET A 1 -37.51 38.69 67.85
C MET A 1 -36.81 37.60 68.68
N ARG A 2 -36.99 37.54 70.02
CA ARG A 2 -36.35 36.54 70.90
C ARG A 2 -36.72 35.06 70.64
N ASN A 3 -37.87 34.80 70.01
CA ASN A 3 -38.32 33.43 69.67
C ASN A 3 -37.79 32.90 68.31
N MET A 4 -37.13 33.72 67.49
CA MET A 4 -36.52 33.22 66.24
C MET A 4 -35.20 32.46 66.50
N LEU A 5 -34.49 32.79 67.58
CA LEU A 5 -33.21 32.16 67.94
C LEU A 5 -33.35 30.74 68.52
N HIS A 6 -34.57 30.31 68.90
CA HIS A 6 -34.86 28.96 69.43
C HIS A 6 -35.64 28.07 68.46
N SER A 7 -35.93 28.54 67.24
CA SER A 7 -36.66 27.76 66.25
C SER A 7 -35.73 26.76 65.56
N ARG A 8 -35.80 25.49 65.96
CA ARG A 8 -35.03 24.38 65.36
C ARG A 8 -35.25 24.24 63.85
N ARG A 9 -36.40 24.67 63.34
CA ARG A 9 -36.71 24.70 61.89
C ARG A 9 -35.98 25.82 61.16
N GLY A 10 -35.76 26.98 61.80
CA GLY A 10 -35.02 28.10 61.24
C GLY A 10 -33.51 27.87 61.20
N SER A 11 -32.94 27.26 62.25
CA SER A 11 -31.53 26.88 62.29
C SER A 11 -31.18 25.80 61.25
N ALA A 12 -32.07 24.83 61.05
CA ALA A 12 -31.92 23.82 60.00
C ALA A 12 -31.93 24.46 58.61
N ALA A 13 -32.88 25.35 58.31
CA ALA A 13 -32.94 26.06 57.03
C ALA A 13 -31.66 26.86 56.74
N PHE A 14 -31.10 27.55 57.74
CA PHE A 14 -29.85 28.30 57.58
C PHE A 14 -28.64 27.37 57.31
N ALA A 15 -28.53 26.28 58.06
CA ALA A 15 -27.48 25.28 57.83
C ALA A 15 -27.62 24.60 56.46
N THR A 16 -28.85 24.31 56.02
CA THR A 16 -29.12 23.75 54.69
C THR A 16 -28.71 24.70 53.58
N VAL A 17 -29.06 25.99 53.68
CA VAL A 17 -28.65 26.99 52.67
C VAL A 17 -27.13 27.13 52.60
N ILE A 18 -26.45 27.20 53.75
CA ILE A 18 -24.98 27.26 53.79
C ILE A 18 -24.35 26.02 53.16
N ALA A 19 -24.92 24.83 53.38
CA ALA A 19 -24.43 23.59 52.77
C ALA A 19 -24.78 23.45 51.28
N LEU A 20 -25.89 24.05 50.83
CA LEU A 20 -26.35 23.95 49.44
C LEU A 20 -25.47 24.77 48.48
N VAL A 21 -24.98 25.93 48.93
CA VAL A 21 -24.13 26.82 48.12
C VAL A 21 -22.86 26.13 47.60
N PRO A 22 -22.00 25.51 48.44
CA PRO A 22 -20.83 24.80 47.95
C PRO A 22 -21.22 23.56 47.13
N LEU A 23 -22.34 22.90 47.44
CA LEU A 23 -22.81 21.73 46.71
C LEU A 23 -23.23 22.08 45.26
N ILE A 24 -23.95 23.19 45.08
CA ILE A 24 -24.27 23.73 43.74
C ILE A 24 -23.00 24.20 43.04
N GLY A 25 -22.07 24.84 43.75
CA GLY A 25 -20.78 25.27 43.20
C GLY A 25 -19.98 24.10 42.61
N VAL A 26 -19.90 22.98 43.34
CA VAL A 26 -19.23 21.76 42.86
C VAL A 26 -19.96 21.12 41.68
N MET A 27 -21.30 21.09 41.69
CA MET A 27 -22.07 20.59 40.54
C MET A 27 -21.83 21.42 39.27
N ALA A 28 -21.81 22.75 39.40
CA ALA A 28 -21.56 23.64 38.28
C ALA A 28 -20.11 23.53 37.77
N LEU A 29 -19.12 23.40 38.67
CA LEU A 29 -17.74 23.06 38.29
C LEU A 29 -17.65 21.72 37.56
N GLY A 30 -18.45 20.72 37.97
CA GLY A 30 -18.55 19.44 37.28
C GLY A 30 -19.10 19.58 35.85
N GLY A 31 -20.11 20.44 35.64
CA GLY A 31 -20.62 20.75 34.30
C GLY A 31 -19.58 21.44 33.42
N GLU A 32 -18.83 22.38 33.98
CA GLU A 32 -17.73 23.08 33.30
C GLU A 32 -16.60 22.10 32.92
N ALA A 33 -16.18 21.23 33.84
CA ALA A 33 -15.23 20.17 33.58
C ALA A 33 -15.74 19.18 32.51
N GLY A 34 -17.05 18.89 32.49
CA GLY A 34 -17.69 18.10 31.44
C GLY A 34 -17.55 18.73 30.05
N MET A 35 -17.69 20.06 29.94
CA MET A 35 -17.46 20.78 28.68
C MET A 35 -16.00 20.68 28.21
N TRP A 36 -15.04 20.80 29.14
CA TRP A 36 -13.62 20.61 28.83
C TRP A 36 -13.33 19.18 28.38
N TYR A 37 -13.95 18.19 29.01
CA TYR A 37 -13.81 16.79 28.63
C TYR A 37 -14.33 16.50 27.22
N VAL A 38 -15.48 17.06 26.83
CA VAL A 38 -15.98 16.95 25.44
C VAL A 38 -15.03 17.61 24.46
N THR A 39 -14.46 18.77 24.82
CA THR A 39 -13.45 19.46 23.99
C THR A 39 -12.20 18.58 23.83
N GLN A 40 -11.76 17.94 24.90
CA GLN A 40 -10.61 17.02 24.89
C GLN A 40 -10.85 15.83 23.95
N GLN A 41 -12.04 15.21 24.00
CA GLN A 41 -12.36 14.09 23.10
C GLN A 41 -12.38 14.50 21.63
N ARG A 42 -12.89 15.70 21.32
CA ARG A 42 -12.85 16.25 19.95
C ARG A 42 -11.41 16.54 19.51
N ALA A 43 -10.60 17.13 20.39
CA ALA A 43 -9.19 17.38 20.12
C ALA A 43 -8.43 16.08 19.89
N GLN A 44 -8.76 15.01 20.62
CA GLN A 44 -8.16 13.68 20.43
C GLN A 44 -8.48 13.10 19.07
N GLY A 45 -9.75 13.07 18.65
CA GLY A 45 -10.12 12.61 17.31
C GLY A 45 -9.45 13.41 16.19
N ALA A 46 -9.31 14.73 16.37
CA ALA A 46 -8.59 15.58 15.44
C ALA A 46 -7.08 15.29 15.42
N ALA A 47 -6.45 15.06 16.58
CA ALA A 47 -5.04 14.72 16.70
C ALA A 47 -4.75 13.35 16.06
N ASP A 48 -5.56 12.33 16.34
CA ASP A 48 -5.41 10.99 15.77
C ASP A 48 -5.48 11.01 14.25
N ALA A 49 -6.50 11.68 13.71
CA ALA A 49 -6.68 11.81 12.27
C ALA A 49 -5.55 12.65 11.62
N ALA A 50 -5.10 13.72 12.27
CA ALA A 50 -4.01 14.56 11.78
C ALA A 50 -2.66 13.83 11.79
N ALA A 51 -2.33 13.10 12.86
CA ALA A 51 -1.12 12.29 12.95
C ALA A 51 -1.11 11.20 11.88
N TYR A 52 -2.24 10.48 11.73
CA TYR A 52 -2.39 9.43 10.74
C TYR A 52 -2.23 9.97 9.31
N ALA A 53 -2.89 11.08 8.97
CA ALA A 53 -2.82 11.69 7.65
C ALA A 53 -1.42 12.23 7.32
N GLY A 54 -0.74 12.84 8.29
CA GLY A 54 0.63 13.28 8.14
C GLY A 54 1.59 12.10 7.93
N ALA A 55 1.44 11.02 8.70
CA ALA A 55 2.22 9.80 8.52
C ALA A 55 1.96 9.13 7.17
N LEU A 56 0.72 9.12 6.69
CA LEU A 56 0.35 8.65 5.34
C LEU A 56 1.12 9.42 4.27
N ARG A 57 1.20 10.75 4.41
CA ARG A 57 1.94 11.61 3.48
C ARG A 57 3.44 11.31 3.52
N LEU A 58 4.01 11.19 4.72
CA LEU A 58 5.43 10.92 4.92
C LEU A 58 5.83 9.55 4.37
N ALA A 59 4.97 8.55 4.56
CA ALA A 59 5.14 7.24 3.94
C ALA A 59 5.17 7.36 2.40
N CYS A 60 4.17 8.02 1.80
CA CYS A 60 4.13 8.26 0.35
C CYS A 60 5.40 8.97 -0.18
N ASP A 61 5.94 9.96 0.56
CA ASP A 61 7.17 10.67 0.18
C ASP A 61 8.42 9.79 0.24
N SER A 62 8.51 8.91 1.23
CA SER A 62 9.64 7.99 1.37
C SER A 62 9.61 6.81 0.38
N ALA A 63 8.52 6.66 -0.37
CA ALA A 63 8.34 5.63 -1.38
C ALA A 63 7.60 6.20 -2.62
N PRO A 64 8.23 7.09 -3.41
CA PRO A 64 7.57 7.79 -4.53
C PRO A 64 7.20 6.84 -5.68
N GLN A 65 6.15 7.21 -6.41
CA GLN A 65 5.42 6.37 -7.35
C GLN A 65 5.36 7.00 -8.76
N PRO A 66 5.56 6.23 -9.84
CA PRO A 66 5.17 6.68 -11.17
C PRO A 66 3.68 6.48 -11.45
N GLY A 67 2.99 7.56 -11.80
CA GLY A 67 1.55 7.53 -12.13
C GLY A 67 0.60 7.48 -10.93
N VAL A 68 1.10 7.25 -9.71
CA VAL A 68 0.43 7.70 -8.49
C VAL A 68 1.10 9.02 -8.13
N SER A 69 0.51 10.13 -8.55
CA SER A 69 0.84 11.38 -7.89
C SER A 69 0.44 11.18 -6.42
N CYS A 70 1.40 11.12 -5.50
CA CYS A 70 1.18 11.63 -4.14
C CYS A 70 0.85 13.13 -4.35
N ASN A 71 -0.34 13.41 -4.90
CA ASN A 71 -0.68 14.71 -5.44
C ASN A 71 -0.79 15.60 -4.22
N ASN A 72 0.28 16.34 -3.97
CA ASN A 72 0.27 17.78 -3.96
C ASN A 72 1.64 18.27 -3.43
N SER A 73 2.05 19.48 -3.84
CA SER A 73 3.24 20.21 -3.35
C SER A 73 3.35 20.37 -1.82
N GLN A 74 2.44 19.78 -1.06
CA GLN A 74 2.25 19.98 0.36
C GLN A 74 2.84 18.81 1.15
N ALA A 75 3.64 19.16 2.15
CA ALA A 75 4.32 18.22 3.02
C ALA A 75 3.36 17.58 4.05
N TYR A 76 3.90 16.65 4.84
CA TYR A 76 3.18 15.93 5.89
C TYR A 76 2.47 16.85 6.90
N ASP A 77 3.07 18.00 7.21
CA ASP A 77 2.53 18.96 8.17
C ASP A 77 1.25 19.64 7.66
N TYR A 78 1.24 20.04 6.38
CA TYR A 78 0.05 20.56 5.73
C TYR A 78 -1.07 19.52 5.71
N ARG A 79 -0.77 18.25 5.38
CA ARG A 79 -1.80 17.19 5.35
C ARG A 79 -2.36 16.89 6.73
N GLY A 80 -1.50 16.89 7.76
CA GLY A 80 -1.96 16.79 9.15
C GLY A 80 -2.87 17.96 9.54
N LYS A 81 -2.46 19.20 9.26
CA LYS A 81 -3.27 20.40 9.53
C LYS A 81 -4.58 20.44 8.74
N GLN A 82 -4.59 19.98 7.49
CA GLN A 82 -5.80 19.84 6.68
C GLN A 82 -6.84 18.96 7.37
N VAL A 83 -6.43 17.80 7.88
CA VAL A 83 -7.36 16.86 8.52
C VAL A 83 -7.77 17.36 9.91
N ALA A 84 -6.89 18.03 10.65
CA ALA A 84 -7.30 18.74 11.87
C ALA A 84 -8.36 19.82 11.59
N ALA A 85 -8.19 20.55 10.47
CA ALA A 85 -9.13 21.58 10.03
C ALA A 85 -10.48 21.00 9.57
N GLN A 86 -10.50 19.81 8.97
CA GLN A 86 -11.74 19.07 8.68
C GLN A 86 -12.49 18.65 9.95
N ASN A 87 -11.77 18.51 11.07
CA ASN A 87 -12.30 18.25 12.41
C ASN A 87 -12.53 19.54 13.24
N ALA A 88 -12.60 20.71 12.60
CA ALA A 88 -12.84 22.02 13.20
C ALA A 88 -11.77 22.54 14.18
N PHE A 89 -10.53 22.06 14.07
CA PHE A 89 -9.37 22.62 14.77
C PHE A 89 -8.42 23.27 13.77
N CYS A 90 -8.27 24.60 13.85
CA CYS A 90 -7.39 25.37 12.98
C CYS A 90 -6.48 26.31 13.76
N ASN A 91 -5.29 26.58 13.22
CA ASN A 91 -4.51 27.72 13.65
C ASN A 91 -5.17 29.03 13.18
N SER A 92 -4.90 30.12 13.90
CA SER A 92 -5.32 31.46 13.44
C SER A 92 -4.74 31.76 12.05
N GLY A 93 -5.62 32.15 11.11
CA GLY A 93 -5.22 32.43 9.72
C GLY A 93 -5.10 31.20 8.80
N ASP A 94 -5.35 29.99 9.31
CA ASP A 94 -5.07 28.72 8.62
C ASP A 94 -6.37 28.01 8.16
N THR A 95 -7.28 28.75 7.50
CA THR A 95 -8.64 28.28 7.17
C THR A 95 -8.82 27.80 5.73
N SER A 96 -7.79 27.87 4.88
CA SER A 96 -7.91 27.59 3.44
C SER A 96 -7.72 26.11 3.05
N TYR A 97 -7.88 25.18 3.98
CA TYR A 97 -7.77 23.76 3.70
C TYR A 97 -9.02 23.22 2.98
N PRO A 98 -8.87 22.39 1.93
CA PRO A 98 -10.01 21.74 1.29
C PRO A 98 -10.81 20.89 2.30
N GLY A 99 -12.11 21.17 2.40
CA GLY A 99 -13.03 20.51 3.35
C GLY A 99 -12.93 21.02 4.79
N SER A 100 -12.22 22.12 5.06
CA SER A 100 -12.17 22.72 6.40
C SER A 100 -13.56 23.04 6.92
N THR A 101 -13.80 22.71 8.19
CA THR A 101 -15.03 23.04 8.94
C THR A 101 -14.75 24.08 10.03
N CYS A 102 -13.59 24.74 9.96
CA CYS A 102 -13.19 25.73 10.95
C CYS A 102 -14.05 27.00 10.88
N SER A 103 -14.38 27.52 12.06
CA SER A 103 -15.08 28.80 12.17
C SER A 103 -14.19 29.94 11.69
N THR A 104 -14.76 30.90 10.97
CA THR A 104 -14.08 32.12 10.54
C THR A 104 -13.75 33.06 11.70
N SER A 105 -14.45 32.90 12.83
CA SER A 105 -14.17 33.60 14.09
C SER A 105 -14.43 32.70 15.29
N LEU A 106 -13.50 32.69 16.25
CA LEU A 106 -13.68 32.03 17.54
C LEU A 106 -14.26 33.00 18.58
N PRO A 107 -15.04 32.53 19.57
CA PRO A 107 -15.51 33.36 20.67
C PRO A 107 -14.35 33.99 21.48
N SER A 108 -14.64 35.06 22.21
CA SER A 108 -13.66 35.72 23.09
C SER A 108 -13.03 34.72 24.08
N ASN A 109 -11.70 34.79 24.23
CA ASN A 109 -10.89 33.88 25.08
C ASN A 109 -10.88 32.41 24.63
N VAL A 110 -11.28 32.13 23.39
CA VAL A 110 -11.09 30.83 22.75
C VAL A 110 -10.01 30.96 21.68
N SER A 111 -8.99 30.12 21.77
CA SER A 111 -7.94 29.99 20.76
C SER A 111 -7.67 28.52 20.47
N GLN A 112 -7.23 28.20 19.26
CA GLN A 112 -6.89 26.85 18.85
C GLN A 112 -5.45 26.83 18.32
N SER A 113 -4.76 25.71 18.53
CA SER A 113 -3.43 25.46 17.99
C SER A 113 -3.33 24.02 17.51
N VAL A 114 -2.75 23.84 16.32
CA VAL A 114 -2.46 22.56 15.69
C VAL A 114 -1.00 22.56 15.28
N GLN A 115 -0.23 21.65 15.86
CA GLN A 115 1.19 21.45 15.56
C GLN A 115 1.40 20.03 15.05
N ILE A 116 2.09 19.90 13.91
CA ILE A 116 2.45 18.61 13.30
C ILE A 116 3.97 18.55 13.17
N ALA A 117 4.58 17.47 13.64
CA ALA A 117 6.04 17.29 13.60
C ALA A 117 6.39 15.86 13.18
N SER A 118 7.42 15.69 12.34
CA SER A 118 8.03 14.38 12.11
C SER A 118 9.08 14.11 13.19
N LEU A 119 9.08 12.91 13.78
CA LEU A 119 10.06 12.49 14.78
C LEU A 119 10.84 11.27 14.27
N THR A 120 12.12 11.18 14.62
CA THR A 120 12.99 10.03 14.33
C THR A 120 13.03 9.01 15.47
N SER A 121 12.40 9.31 16.60
CA SER A 121 12.21 8.41 17.72
C SER A 121 10.97 8.78 18.54
N TRP A 122 10.35 7.77 19.13
CA TRP A 122 9.22 7.91 20.06
C TRP A 122 9.36 6.87 21.18
N ASN A 123 9.23 7.29 22.44
CA ASN A 123 9.40 6.43 23.63
C ASN A 123 10.67 5.56 23.60
N GLY A 124 11.79 6.11 23.15
CA GLY A 124 13.08 5.40 23.07
C GLY A 124 13.22 4.43 21.90
N THR A 125 12.19 4.28 21.05
CA THR A 125 12.23 3.46 19.84
C THR A 125 12.57 4.34 18.63
N ALA A 126 13.61 3.98 17.88
CA ALA A 126 13.96 4.65 16.64
C ALA A 126 12.98 4.25 15.52
N GLY A 127 12.59 5.21 14.68
CA GLY A 127 11.61 4.98 13.61
C GLY A 127 11.17 6.28 12.96
N THR A 128 10.26 6.19 12.00
CA THR A 128 9.65 7.37 11.39
C THR A 128 8.28 7.59 12.01
N TYR A 129 8.10 8.70 12.71
CA TYR A 129 6.85 9.03 13.39
C TYR A 129 6.33 10.39 12.97
N VAL A 130 5.02 10.58 13.03
CA VAL A 130 4.37 11.89 12.91
C VAL A 130 3.56 12.15 14.17
N GLN A 131 3.90 13.21 14.87
CA GLN A 131 3.19 13.69 16.05
C GLN A 131 2.23 14.82 15.65
N ALA A 132 1.00 14.75 16.16
CA ALA A 132 0.03 15.84 16.12
C ALA A 132 -0.32 16.27 17.54
N ILE A 133 -0.19 17.57 17.82
CA ILE A 133 -0.64 18.20 19.05
C ILE A 133 -1.75 19.17 18.68
N VAL A 134 -2.96 18.91 19.18
CA VAL A 134 -4.14 19.73 18.94
C VAL A 134 -4.60 20.28 20.29
N SER A 135 -4.72 21.60 20.41
CA SER A 135 -5.16 22.24 21.65
C SER A 135 -6.18 23.34 21.40
N GLN A 136 -7.08 23.54 22.36
CA GLN A 136 -8.04 24.62 22.41
C GLN A 136 -8.08 25.24 23.81
N GLN A 137 -7.84 26.54 23.86
CA GLN A 137 -8.09 27.34 25.05
C GLN A 137 -9.59 27.53 25.23
N GLN A 138 -10.08 27.24 26.43
CA GLN A 138 -11.48 27.41 26.83
C GLN A 138 -11.58 28.50 27.90
N PRO A 139 -12.60 29.36 27.86
CA PRO A 139 -12.89 30.29 28.93
C PRO A 139 -13.29 29.50 30.19
N ALA A 140 -12.83 29.96 31.33
CA ALA A 140 -13.29 29.48 32.61
C ALA A 140 -14.41 30.39 33.14
N TYR A 141 -15.50 29.79 33.59
CA TYR A 141 -16.67 30.44 34.16
C TYR A 141 -16.63 30.38 35.68
N LEU A 142 -16.96 29.23 36.30
CA LEU A 142 -16.93 29.08 37.75
C LEU A 142 -15.50 28.88 38.25
N ALA A 143 -14.64 28.22 37.46
CA ALA A 143 -13.23 28.07 37.79
C ALA A 143 -12.46 29.41 37.86
N LYS A 144 -13.04 30.50 37.29
CA LYS A 144 -12.53 31.86 37.45
C LYS A 144 -12.53 32.34 38.91
N VAL A 145 -13.49 31.87 39.71
CA VAL A 145 -13.55 32.14 41.15
C VAL A 145 -12.35 31.52 41.89
N LEU A 146 -11.77 30.45 41.32
CA LEU A 146 -10.57 29.77 41.82
C LEU A 146 -9.26 30.34 41.23
N GLY A 147 -9.34 31.46 40.50
CA GLY A 147 -8.17 32.12 39.89
C GLY A 147 -7.77 31.59 38.51
N MET A 148 -8.52 30.65 37.92
CA MET A 148 -8.26 30.14 36.58
C MET A 148 -9.11 30.92 35.57
N SER A 149 -8.52 31.82 34.79
CA SER A 149 -9.27 32.63 33.80
C SER A 149 -9.53 31.88 32.49
N THR A 150 -8.64 30.96 32.12
CA THR A 150 -8.75 30.09 30.94
C THR A 150 -8.09 28.74 31.22
N ILE A 151 -8.55 27.69 30.55
CA ILE A 151 -7.94 26.35 30.58
C ILE A 151 -7.50 25.98 29.17
N ASN A 152 -6.27 25.48 29.01
CA ASN A 152 -5.84 24.89 27.74
C ASN A 152 -6.16 23.39 27.74
N VAL A 153 -7.02 22.97 26.83
CA VAL A 153 -7.44 21.57 26.66
C VAL A 153 -6.72 21.05 25.42
N GLY A 154 -5.90 20.01 25.54
CA GLY A 154 -5.05 19.57 24.43
C GLY A 154 -4.85 18.07 24.39
N ALA A 155 -4.79 17.55 23.17
CA ALA A 155 -4.58 16.15 22.85
C ALA A 155 -3.28 15.96 22.05
N LEU A 156 -2.69 14.78 22.21
CA LEU A 156 -1.48 14.36 21.51
C LEU A 156 -1.74 13.01 20.87
N ALA A 157 -1.35 12.89 19.60
CA ALA A 157 -1.34 11.62 18.90
C ALA A 157 -0.03 11.44 18.15
N VAL A 158 0.43 10.20 18.06
CA VAL A 158 1.61 9.84 17.28
C VAL A 158 1.25 8.68 16.37
N ALA A 159 1.60 8.81 15.09
CA ALA A 159 1.49 7.74 14.11
C ALA A 159 2.90 7.29 13.71
N GLN A 160 3.11 5.99 13.65
CA GLN A 160 4.34 5.36 13.17
C GLN A 160 4.18 4.97 11.70
N VAL A 161 5.18 5.28 10.88
CA VAL A 161 5.38 4.72 9.55
C VAL A 161 6.28 3.50 9.69
N ASP A 162 5.70 2.32 9.48
CA ASP A 162 6.39 1.04 9.55
C ASP A 162 6.57 0.46 8.15
N SER A 163 7.77 0.00 7.83
CA SER A 163 7.98 -0.87 6.67
C SER A 163 7.50 -2.29 7.03
N LEU A 164 6.63 -2.89 6.22
CA LEU A 164 6.22 -4.27 6.48
C LEU A 164 7.40 -5.22 6.37
N ALA A 165 7.53 -6.12 7.34
CA ALA A 165 8.56 -7.16 7.37
C ALA A 165 8.49 -8.12 6.16
N LYS A 166 7.39 -8.12 5.40
CA LYS A 166 7.10 -9.06 4.30
C LYS A 166 6.53 -8.30 3.09
N PRO A 167 7.37 -7.78 2.19
CA PRO A 167 6.90 -7.10 0.97
C PRO A 167 6.12 -8.06 0.05
N PRO A 168 5.21 -7.57 -0.82
CA PRO A 168 4.41 -8.44 -1.65
C PRO A 168 5.25 -9.06 -2.75
N CYS A 169 5.05 -10.35 -2.96
CA CYS A 169 5.48 -11.05 -4.16
C CYS A 169 4.38 -11.03 -5.23
N VAL A 170 3.13 -10.77 -4.85
CA VAL A 170 2.04 -10.52 -5.80
C VAL A 170 1.55 -9.11 -5.59
N LEU A 171 1.73 -8.25 -6.59
CA LEU A 171 1.30 -6.86 -6.56
C LEU A 171 0.46 -6.54 -7.79
N ALA A 172 -0.81 -6.17 -7.59
CA ALA A 172 -1.64 -5.57 -8.62
C ALA A 172 -1.58 -4.04 -8.52
N LEU A 173 -1.09 -3.39 -9.57
CA LEU A 173 -0.80 -1.95 -9.61
C LEU A 173 -2.03 -1.06 -9.80
N LYS A 174 -3.14 -1.61 -10.35
CA LYS A 174 -4.32 -0.81 -10.72
C LYS A 174 -5.64 -1.47 -10.37
N ASP A 175 -5.76 -2.77 -10.61
CA ASP A 175 -7.00 -3.52 -10.44
C ASP A 175 -6.80 -4.65 -9.42
N SER A 176 -7.77 -5.54 -9.31
CA SER A 176 -7.84 -6.54 -8.26
C SER A 176 -6.82 -7.67 -8.39
N VAL A 177 -6.48 -8.27 -7.24
CA VAL A 177 -5.99 -9.65 -7.17
C VAL A 177 -7.17 -10.57 -6.91
N THR A 178 -7.50 -11.45 -7.85
CA THR A 178 -8.65 -12.36 -7.74
C THR A 178 -8.21 -13.82 -7.68
N PHE A 179 -8.81 -14.58 -6.76
CA PHE A 179 -8.67 -16.03 -6.63
C PHE A 179 -9.98 -16.71 -7.01
N GLN A 180 -9.96 -17.61 -7.97
CA GLN A 180 -11.14 -18.33 -8.44
C GLN A 180 -10.86 -19.82 -8.65
N GLY A 181 -11.77 -20.67 -8.17
CA GLY A 181 -11.62 -22.13 -8.24
C GLY A 181 -10.95 -22.68 -6.99
N SER A 182 -9.80 -23.34 -7.16
CA SER A 182 -9.06 -23.97 -6.05
C SER A 182 -7.54 -23.67 -6.08
N PRO A 183 -7.12 -22.39 -6.21
CA PRO A 183 -5.71 -22.03 -6.17
C PRO A 183 -5.13 -22.22 -4.76
N THR A 184 -3.86 -22.62 -4.71
CA THR A 184 -3.06 -22.68 -3.49
C THR A 184 -1.91 -21.68 -3.59
N VAL A 185 -1.92 -20.66 -2.74
CA VAL A 185 -0.83 -19.70 -2.59
C VAL A 185 -0.22 -19.84 -1.20
N SER A 186 1.03 -20.28 -1.14
CA SER A 186 1.82 -20.43 0.08
C SER A 186 2.98 -19.45 0.04
N SER A 187 2.83 -18.30 0.69
CA SER A 187 3.84 -17.25 0.68
C SER A 187 4.03 -16.65 2.08
N THR A 188 4.50 -17.48 3.01
CA THR A 188 4.73 -17.04 4.39
C THR A 188 5.82 -15.99 4.53
N THR A 189 6.67 -15.83 3.52
CA THR A 189 7.82 -14.90 3.48
C THR A 189 7.55 -13.63 2.67
N CYS A 190 6.47 -13.56 1.89
CA CYS A 190 6.10 -12.39 1.07
C CYS A 190 4.59 -12.22 0.97
N GLY A 191 4.13 -10.98 0.89
CA GLY A 191 2.70 -10.66 0.89
C GLY A 191 2.00 -10.74 -0.47
N ILE A 192 0.71 -10.45 -0.44
CA ILE A 192 -0.14 -10.21 -1.61
C ILE A 192 -0.73 -8.81 -1.45
N SER A 193 -0.75 -8.03 -2.52
CA SER A 193 -1.34 -6.71 -2.49
C SER A 193 -2.00 -6.26 -3.78
N SER A 194 -3.00 -5.39 -3.62
CA SER A 194 -3.66 -4.67 -4.71
C SER A 194 -3.80 -3.20 -4.34
N ASP A 195 -3.35 -2.35 -5.27
CA ASP A 195 -3.48 -0.89 -5.21
C ASP A 195 -4.85 -0.39 -5.70
N SER A 196 -5.76 -1.30 -6.07
CA SER A 196 -7.13 -0.95 -6.44
C SER A 196 -7.89 -0.41 -5.24
N ALA A 197 -8.63 0.69 -5.44
CA ALA A 197 -9.54 1.25 -4.44
C ALA A 197 -10.93 0.59 -4.43
N ALA A 198 -11.16 -0.42 -5.28
CA ALA A 198 -12.45 -1.10 -5.40
C ALA A 198 -12.79 -1.92 -4.14
N SER A 199 -14.07 -2.18 -3.89
CA SER A 199 -14.52 -3.02 -2.76
C SER A 199 -14.06 -4.48 -2.88
N ASN A 200 -13.67 -4.91 -4.08
CA ASN A 200 -13.16 -6.23 -4.42
C ASN A 200 -11.68 -6.20 -4.85
N ALA A 201 -10.89 -5.24 -4.35
CA ALA A 201 -9.47 -5.11 -4.67
C ALA A 201 -8.67 -6.39 -4.38
N ILE A 202 -9.03 -7.13 -3.32
CA ILE A 202 -8.74 -8.55 -3.23
C ILE A 202 -10.05 -9.33 -3.28
N GLY A 203 -10.17 -10.28 -4.21
CA GLY A 203 -11.39 -11.04 -4.46
C GLY A 203 -11.20 -12.54 -4.30
N PHE A 204 -12.07 -13.18 -3.52
CA PHE A 204 -12.14 -14.64 -3.39
C PHE A 204 -13.48 -15.13 -3.97
N VAL A 205 -13.44 -15.81 -5.11
CA VAL A 205 -14.63 -16.28 -5.82
C VAL A 205 -14.72 -17.80 -5.72
N GLY A 206 -15.51 -18.29 -4.77
CA GLY A 206 -15.72 -19.71 -4.49
C GLY A 206 -15.49 -20.07 -3.02
N ASN A 207 -15.94 -21.25 -2.59
CA ASN A 207 -16.10 -21.55 -1.16
C ASN A 207 -15.21 -22.72 -0.63
N SER A 208 -14.65 -23.58 -1.50
CA SER A 208 -14.17 -24.91 -1.02
C SER A 208 -12.76 -25.35 -1.46
N GLY A 209 -11.96 -24.50 -2.10
CA GLY A 209 -10.63 -24.90 -2.58
C GLY A 209 -9.55 -23.83 -2.57
N ILE A 210 -9.89 -22.57 -2.24
CA ILE A 210 -8.92 -21.48 -2.22
C ILE A 210 -8.12 -21.55 -0.91
N GLN A 211 -6.82 -21.82 -1.02
CA GLN A 211 -5.89 -21.85 0.10
C GLN A 211 -4.88 -20.71 -0.07
N VAL A 212 -5.02 -19.63 0.69
CA VAL A 212 -4.07 -18.50 0.67
C VAL A 212 -3.44 -18.33 2.04
N ASN A 213 -2.17 -18.69 2.14
CA ASN A 213 -1.34 -18.51 3.33
C ASN A 213 -0.29 -17.44 3.04
N ALA A 214 -0.73 -16.18 3.06
CA ALA A 214 0.07 -15.01 2.72
C ALA A 214 -0.42 -13.78 3.51
N PRO A 215 0.48 -12.95 4.07
CA PRO A 215 0.10 -11.63 4.54
C PRO A 215 -0.52 -10.82 3.38
N SER A 216 -1.70 -10.25 3.56
CA SER A 216 -2.44 -9.61 2.47
C SER A 216 -2.84 -8.18 2.84
N TYR A 217 -2.60 -7.25 1.91
CA TYR A 217 -2.80 -5.81 2.12
C TYR A 217 -3.46 -5.20 0.89
N THR A 218 -4.42 -4.30 1.05
CA THR A 218 -5.05 -3.66 -0.11
C THR A 218 -5.50 -2.24 0.18
N VAL A 219 -5.47 -1.39 -0.85
CA VAL A 219 -6.00 -0.02 -0.82
C VAL A 219 -7.52 -0.01 -0.71
N GLY A 220 -8.18 -0.93 -1.39
CA GLY A 220 -9.63 -1.06 -1.41
C GLY A 220 -10.15 -2.01 -0.35
N GLY A 221 -11.27 -2.66 -0.67
CA GLY A 221 -11.89 -3.68 0.15
C GLY A 221 -11.41 -5.10 -0.20
N CYS A 222 -11.84 -6.05 0.61
CA CYS A 222 -11.76 -7.47 0.31
C CYS A 222 -13.17 -8.02 0.11
N SER A 223 -13.37 -8.81 -0.95
CA SER A 223 -14.63 -9.47 -1.26
C SER A 223 -14.46 -10.98 -1.27
N GLN A 224 -15.46 -11.70 -0.77
CA GLN A 224 -15.45 -13.17 -0.77
C GLN A 224 -16.85 -13.73 -1.04
N THR A 225 -16.93 -14.74 -1.91
CA THR A 225 -18.17 -15.49 -2.19
C THR A 225 -18.09 -16.84 -1.47
N GLY A 226 -18.31 -16.81 -0.15
CA GLY A 226 -18.04 -17.92 0.77
C GLY A 226 -16.70 -17.79 1.50
N GLY A 227 -16.44 -18.67 2.47
CA GLY A 227 -15.20 -18.76 3.22
C GLY A 227 -14.96 -17.65 4.25
N THR A 228 -13.71 -17.49 4.69
CA THR A 228 -13.27 -16.52 5.72
C THR A 228 -11.95 -15.84 5.36
N GLN A 229 -11.51 -15.94 4.11
CA GLN A 229 -10.20 -15.48 3.64
C GLN A 229 -10.00 -13.96 3.82
N CYS A 230 -11.06 -13.16 3.75
CA CYS A 230 -10.95 -11.71 3.97
C CYS A 230 -10.63 -11.33 5.43
N THR A 231 -10.80 -12.23 6.40
CA THR A 231 -10.56 -11.93 7.83
C THR A 231 -9.09 -11.54 8.11
N SER A 232 -8.14 -12.08 7.34
CA SER A 232 -6.71 -11.80 7.48
C SER A 232 -6.19 -10.69 6.56
N VAL A 233 -7.05 -10.11 5.72
CA VAL A 233 -6.68 -9.05 4.77
C VAL A 233 -6.77 -7.70 5.45
N LEU A 234 -5.65 -6.97 5.49
CA LEU A 234 -5.63 -5.58 5.92
C LEU A 234 -6.08 -4.70 4.77
N THR A 235 -7.29 -4.14 4.88
CA THR A 235 -7.92 -3.26 3.89
C THR A 235 -7.60 -1.79 4.17
N TYR A 236 -7.87 -0.91 3.20
CA TYR A 236 -7.65 0.54 3.32
C TYR A 236 -6.22 0.93 3.68
N GLN A 237 -5.26 0.17 3.17
CA GLN A 237 -3.83 0.43 3.31
C GLN A 237 -3.34 1.40 2.22
N GLN A 238 -2.08 1.81 2.30
CA GLN A 238 -1.48 2.65 1.28
C GLN A 238 -1.17 1.87 0.00
N PRO A 239 -1.22 2.53 -1.17
CA PRO A 239 -0.75 1.94 -2.42
C PRO A 239 0.77 1.71 -2.37
N ILE A 240 1.21 0.61 -2.98
CA ILE A 240 2.59 0.15 -2.98
C ILE A 240 3.29 0.62 -4.26
N PRO A 241 4.49 1.20 -4.18
CA PRO A 241 5.15 1.68 -5.38
C PRO A 241 5.52 0.60 -6.34
N ASP A 242 5.21 0.83 -7.62
CA ASP A 242 5.72 0.00 -8.71
C ASP A 242 7.25 0.07 -8.69
N PRO A 243 7.91 -0.99 -8.17
CA PRO A 243 9.34 -0.97 -7.97
C PRO A 243 10.12 -1.06 -9.30
N LEU A 244 9.44 -1.43 -10.39
CA LEU A 244 10.01 -1.61 -11.73
C LEU A 244 9.54 -0.53 -12.72
N SER A 245 8.89 0.52 -12.24
CA SER A 245 8.40 1.63 -13.07
C SER A 245 9.47 2.35 -13.90
N ALA A 246 10.69 2.49 -13.36
CA ALA A 246 11.83 3.01 -14.11
C ALA A 246 12.28 2.05 -15.23
N VAL A 247 12.23 0.73 -14.97
CA VAL A 247 12.46 -0.31 -15.98
C VAL A 247 11.38 -0.24 -17.06
N ASN A 248 10.11 -0.10 -16.70
CA ASN A 248 9.02 0.04 -17.67
C ASN A 248 9.18 1.27 -18.57
N THR A 249 9.55 2.41 -17.97
CA THR A 249 9.78 3.65 -18.72
C THR A 249 10.90 3.47 -19.75
N ALA A 250 12.01 2.85 -19.35
CA ALA A 250 13.15 2.60 -20.21
C ALA A 250 12.85 1.57 -21.32
N LEU A 251 12.23 0.44 -20.97
CA LEU A 251 11.91 -0.62 -21.93
C LEU A 251 10.81 -0.22 -22.92
N THR A 252 9.84 0.59 -22.49
CA THR A 252 8.81 1.16 -23.40
C THR A 252 9.39 2.15 -24.40
N ALA A 253 10.47 2.84 -24.03
CA ALA A 253 11.15 3.80 -24.92
C ALA A 253 12.04 3.12 -25.98
N LEU A 254 12.31 1.81 -25.85
CA LEU A 254 13.14 1.07 -26.79
C LEU A 254 12.56 1.08 -28.20
N LYS A 255 13.46 1.26 -29.17
CA LYS A 255 13.18 1.21 -30.61
C LYS A 255 14.03 0.12 -31.25
N THR A 256 13.58 -0.39 -32.39
CA THR A 256 14.35 -1.36 -33.19
C THR A 256 15.70 -0.82 -33.65
N SER A 257 15.84 0.51 -33.79
CA SER A 257 17.10 1.19 -34.10
C SER A 257 18.13 1.15 -32.97
N ASP A 258 17.72 0.82 -31.74
CA ASP A 258 18.62 0.77 -30.58
C ASP A 258 19.44 -0.53 -30.53
N PHE A 259 19.13 -1.49 -31.40
CA PHE A 259 19.81 -2.78 -31.53
C PHE A 259 20.87 -2.71 -32.64
N PRO A 260 22.17 -2.82 -32.33
CA PRO A 260 23.25 -2.66 -33.31
C PRO A 260 23.14 -3.60 -34.52
N SER A 261 22.71 -4.84 -34.28
CA SER A 261 22.55 -5.86 -35.33
C SER A 261 21.15 -5.88 -35.94
N GLY A 262 20.26 -4.96 -35.53
CA GLY A 262 18.88 -4.91 -35.97
C GLY A 262 18.11 -6.20 -35.64
N LYS A 263 17.38 -6.73 -36.63
CA LYS A 263 16.57 -7.95 -36.50
C LYS A 263 17.47 -9.19 -36.48
N CYS A 264 17.24 -10.10 -35.53
CA CYS A 264 17.86 -11.42 -35.52
C CYS A 264 17.48 -12.24 -36.77
N GLY A 265 18.24 -13.31 -37.03
CA GLY A 265 17.93 -14.28 -38.09
C GLY A 265 16.63 -15.07 -37.84
N SER A 266 16.51 -16.22 -38.49
CA SER A 266 15.34 -17.11 -38.34
C SER A 266 15.31 -17.89 -37.02
N THR A 267 16.45 -17.99 -36.33
CA THR A 267 16.59 -18.72 -35.06
C THR A 267 16.48 -17.75 -33.90
N LEU A 268 15.77 -18.18 -32.84
CA LEU A 268 15.71 -17.43 -31.59
C LEU A 268 17.13 -17.17 -31.07
N THR A 269 17.49 -15.91 -30.91
CA THR A 269 18.85 -15.49 -30.54
C THR A 269 18.79 -14.56 -29.32
N SER A 270 19.67 -14.79 -28.34
CA SER A 270 19.80 -13.92 -27.18
C SER A 270 20.57 -12.65 -27.51
N TYR A 271 20.36 -11.60 -26.74
CA TYR A 271 21.04 -10.33 -26.92
C TYR A 271 22.55 -10.46 -26.69
N GLU A 272 22.97 -11.26 -25.70
CA GLU A 272 24.38 -11.54 -25.41
C GLU A 272 25.11 -12.13 -26.61
N SER A 273 24.43 -12.97 -27.40
CA SER A 273 25.03 -13.61 -28.57
C SER A 273 24.90 -12.78 -29.85
N GLY A 274 23.80 -12.04 -30.03
CA GLY A 274 23.45 -11.43 -31.32
C GLY A 274 23.41 -9.91 -31.34
N SER A 275 23.30 -9.23 -30.19
CA SER A 275 23.02 -7.78 -30.10
C SER A 275 21.85 -7.34 -30.99
N CYS A 276 20.84 -8.21 -31.13
CA CYS A 276 19.70 -8.09 -32.05
C CYS A 276 18.36 -8.26 -31.30
N TYR A 277 17.26 -7.93 -31.96
CA TYR A 277 15.90 -8.22 -31.48
C TYR A 277 15.22 -9.30 -32.34
N ASN A 278 14.41 -10.15 -31.73
CA ASN A 278 13.66 -11.20 -32.41
C ASN A 278 12.31 -10.64 -32.89
N ALA A 279 12.02 -10.76 -34.19
CA ALA A 279 10.74 -10.33 -34.75
C ALA A 279 9.87 -11.51 -35.18
N GLY A 280 8.56 -11.37 -35.04
CA GLY A 280 7.59 -12.43 -35.33
C GLY A 280 7.51 -13.48 -34.22
N ASN A 281 7.15 -14.72 -34.59
CA ASN A 281 7.01 -15.85 -33.69
C ASN A 281 8.15 -16.88 -33.92
N PRO A 282 9.34 -16.69 -33.32
CA PRO A 282 10.46 -17.62 -33.50
C PRO A 282 10.17 -18.97 -32.84
N SER A 283 10.78 -20.03 -33.37
CA SER A 283 10.73 -21.34 -32.72
C SER A 283 11.59 -21.33 -31.45
N PHE A 284 11.01 -21.79 -30.34
CA PHE A 284 11.72 -21.89 -29.06
C PHE A 284 12.55 -23.18 -29.03
N PRO A 285 13.86 -23.10 -28.77
CA PRO A 285 14.65 -24.28 -28.47
C PRO A 285 14.25 -24.86 -27.10
N THR A 286 14.64 -26.10 -26.84
CA THR A 286 14.36 -26.77 -25.56
C THR A 286 15.01 -26.06 -24.37
N THR A 287 16.15 -25.41 -24.57
CA THR A 287 16.86 -24.69 -23.51
C THR A 287 17.16 -23.26 -23.94
N LEU A 288 16.77 -22.30 -23.10
CA LEU A 288 17.07 -20.88 -23.24
C LEU A 288 18.21 -20.49 -22.31
N SER A 289 19.05 -19.58 -22.80
CA SER A 289 20.09 -18.93 -22.01
C SER A 289 20.24 -17.47 -22.44
N GLY A 290 20.13 -16.53 -21.49
CA GLY A 290 20.35 -15.11 -21.72
C GLY A 290 19.08 -14.28 -21.89
N THR A 291 19.23 -13.06 -22.40
CA THR A 291 18.18 -12.05 -22.47
C THR A 291 17.63 -11.96 -23.89
N TYR A 292 16.32 -12.07 -24.07
CA TYR A 292 15.66 -12.09 -25.37
C TYR A 292 14.72 -10.91 -25.51
N TYR A 293 14.90 -10.11 -26.55
CA TYR A 293 14.03 -8.99 -26.89
C TYR A 293 13.13 -9.37 -28.05
N PHE A 294 11.84 -9.08 -27.94
CA PHE A 294 10.81 -9.43 -28.91
C PHE A 294 9.99 -8.20 -29.31
N THR A 295 9.81 -8.00 -30.61
CA THR A 295 8.90 -6.98 -31.16
C THR A 295 7.63 -7.57 -31.77
N GLY A 296 7.54 -8.90 -31.87
CA GLY A 296 6.39 -9.60 -32.43
C GLY A 296 5.65 -10.42 -31.36
N SER A 297 4.44 -10.84 -31.69
CA SER A 297 3.67 -11.76 -30.84
C SER A 297 4.30 -13.14 -30.83
N VAL A 298 4.80 -13.55 -29.67
CA VAL A 298 5.31 -14.90 -29.42
C VAL A 298 4.17 -15.78 -28.95
N LYS A 299 4.01 -16.92 -29.64
CA LYS A 299 3.01 -17.93 -29.29
C LYS A 299 3.68 -19.25 -28.93
N ILE A 300 3.54 -19.66 -27.68
CA ILE A 300 3.89 -21.00 -27.21
C ILE A 300 2.61 -21.82 -27.23
N SER A 301 2.55 -22.84 -28.09
CA SER A 301 1.36 -23.66 -28.28
C SER A 301 1.64 -25.16 -28.20
N GLY A 302 0.68 -25.93 -27.71
CA GLY A 302 0.77 -27.39 -27.62
C GLY A 302 1.39 -27.83 -26.30
N SER A 303 2.36 -28.74 -26.36
CA SER A 303 3.07 -29.28 -25.19
C SER A 303 4.60 -29.25 -25.32
N PRO A 304 5.23 -28.13 -25.76
CA PRO A 304 6.68 -28.03 -25.81
C PRO A 304 7.29 -28.04 -24.41
N THR A 305 8.55 -28.46 -24.32
CA THR A 305 9.38 -28.32 -23.12
C THR A 305 10.39 -27.22 -23.34
N ILE A 306 10.37 -26.19 -22.49
CA ILE A 306 11.26 -25.04 -22.53
C ILE A 306 11.87 -24.89 -21.13
N THR A 307 13.19 -24.97 -21.03
CA THR A 307 13.93 -24.92 -19.77
C THR A 307 15.04 -23.88 -19.83
N GLY A 308 15.64 -23.52 -18.69
CA GLY A 308 16.90 -22.77 -18.64
C GLY A 308 16.81 -21.45 -17.91
N THR A 309 17.77 -20.57 -18.20
CA THR A 309 17.92 -19.28 -17.51
C THR A 309 17.74 -18.14 -18.51
N ALA A 310 16.59 -17.46 -18.47
CA ALA A 310 16.24 -16.49 -19.48
C ALA A 310 15.49 -15.28 -18.92
N THR A 311 15.62 -14.14 -19.61
CA THR A 311 14.80 -12.96 -19.42
C THR A 311 14.12 -12.65 -20.75
N LEU A 312 12.79 -12.60 -20.78
CA LEU A 312 11.98 -12.38 -21.98
C LEU A 312 11.40 -10.97 -21.93
N ILE A 313 11.74 -10.11 -22.90
CA ILE A 313 11.34 -8.71 -22.94
C ILE A 313 10.53 -8.47 -24.21
N PHE A 314 9.23 -8.23 -24.04
CA PHE A 314 8.32 -7.84 -25.11
C PHE A 314 8.22 -6.31 -25.12
N PHE A 315 8.59 -5.70 -26.25
CA PHE A 315 8.59 -4.25 -26.42
C PHE A 315 8.06 -3.87 -27.81
N GLY A 316 7.74 -2.59 -28.01
CA GLY A 316 7.33 -2.09 -29.33
C GLY A 316 6.08 -2.78 -29.90
N GLY A 317 5.19 -3.29 -29.05
CA GLY A 317 3.99 -4.03 -29.46
C GLY A 317 4.16 -5.56 -29.54
N GLY A 318 5.30 -6.11 -29.08
CA GLY A 318 5.42 -7.54 -28.81
C GLY A 318 4.44 -8.00 -27.72
N SER A 319 4.08 -9.29 -27.73
CA SER A 319 3.22 -9.88 -26.71
C SER A 319 3.51 -11.37 -26.53
N LEU A 320 3.16 -11.92 -25.38
CA LEU A 320 3.27 -13.36 -25.09
C LEU A 320 1.91 -14.03 -24.99
N THR A 321 1.70 -15.08 -25.78
CA THR A 321 0.52 -15.94 -25.68
C THR A 321 0.93 -17.39 -25.43
N ILE A 322 0.44 -17.97 -24.33
CA ILE A 322 0.65 -19.38 -24.00
C ILE A 322 -0.69 -20.12 -24.10
N THR A 323 -0.70 -21.21 -24.89
CA THR A 323 -1.87 -22.07 -25.12
C THR A 323 -1.48 -23.56 -25.03
N GLY A 324 -2.39 -24.39 -24.52
CA GLY A 324 -2.12 -25.81 -24.28
C GLY A 324 -1.47 -26.04 -22.90
N SER A 325 -0.62 -27.07 -22.82
CA SER A 325 0.02 -27.50 -21.57
C SER A 325 1.53 -27.67 -21.74
N PRO A 326 2.27 -26.59 -22.10
CA PRO A 326 3.72 -26.66 -22.21
C PRO A 326 4.36 -26.93 -20.85
N THR A 327 5.54 -27.53 -20.84
CA THR A 327 6.39 -27.57 -19.65
C THR A 327 7.40 -26.44 -19.74
N ILE A 328 7.17 -25.36 -18.97
CA ILE A 328 8.06 -24.19 -18.95
C ILE A 328 8.76 -24.13 -17.60
N GLN A 329 10.09 -24.23 -17.59
CA GLN A 329 10.91 -24.25 -16.39
C GLN A 329 12.02 -23.22 -16.54
N LEU A 330 11.67 -21.96 -16.32
CA LEU A 330 12.58 -20.84 -16.52
C LEU A 330 12.96 -20.21 -15.19
N THR A 331 14.24 -19.89 -15.08
CA THR A 331 14.80 -19.03 -14.02
C THR A 331 15.27 -17.73 -14.65
N ALA A 332 15.02 -16.60 -14.00
CA ALA A 332 15.44 -15.30 -14.51
C ALA A 332 16.97 -15.16 -14.55
N VAL A 333 17.45 -14.34 -15.47
CA VAL A 333 18.88 -14.00 -15.55
C VAL A 333 19.22 -13.02 -14.43
N LYS A 334 20.33 -13.25 -13.71
CA LYS A 334 20.79 -12.38 -12.62
C LYS A 334 21.40 -11.05 -13.10
N SER A 335 21.94 -11.05 -14.32
CA SER A 335 22.55 -9.89 -14.94
C SER A 335 22.13 -9.79 -16.41
N PRO A 336 20.87 -9.41 -16.69
CA PRO A 336 20.36 -9.35 -18.05
C PRO A 336 21.10 -8.31 -18.89
N ALA A 337 21.41 -8.67 -20.13
CA ALA A 337 22.05 -7.78 -21.08
C ALA A 337 21.02 -6.95 -21.87
N GLY A 338 21.48 -5.89 -22.53
CA GLY A 338 20.61 -5.08 -23.36
C GLY A 338 21.31 -3.95 -24.10
N PRO A 339 20.57 -3.24 -24.98
CA PRO A 339 21.03 -2.07 -25.72
C PRO A 339 21.80 -1.06 -24.86
N SER A 340 22.71 -0.31 -25.48
CA SER A 340 23.51 0.72 -24.79
C SER A 340 22.67 1.89 -24.29
N VAL A 341 21.48 2.10 -24.86
CA VAL A 341 20.50 3.11 -24.41
C VAL A 341 19.91 2.79 -23.03
N LEU A 342 19.94 1.53 -22.60
CA LEU A 342 19.54 1.14 -21.26
C LEU A 342 20.67 1.47 -20.28
N SER A 343 20.38 2.35 -19.32
CA SER A 343 21.32 2.75 -18.26
C SER A 343 21.72 1.57 -17.38
N ALA A 344 22.88 1.68 -16.73
CA ALA A 344 23.35 0.66 -15.80
C ALA A 344 22.35 0.43 -14.65
N SER A 345 21.73 1.49 -14.12
CA SER A 345 20.73 1.39 -13.06
C SER A 345 19.48 0.59 -13.49
N VAL A 346 19.01 0.79 -14.73
CA VAL A 346 17.88 0.01 -15.28
C VAL A 346 18.27 -1.45 -15.41
N LYS A 347 19.46 -1.76 -15.93
CA LYS A 347 19.96 -3.15 -16.06
C LYS A 347 20.09 -3.84 -14.69
N THR A 348 20.50 -3.13 -13.65
CA THR A 348 20.52 -3.64 -12.28
C THR A 348 19.11 -3.89 -11.74
N GLN A 349 18.14 -3.01 -12.01
CA GLN A 349 16.75 -3.23 -11.60
C GLN A 349 16.06 -4.37 -12.35
N MET A 350 16.59 -4.77 -13.51
CA MET A 350 16.15 -5.96 -14.24
C MET A 350 16.71 -7.27 -13.66
N THR A 351 17.55 -7.25 -12.62
CA THR A 351 17.95 -8.48 -11.93
C THR A 351 16.73 -9.27 -11.50
N ASP A 352 16.69 -10.56 -11.86
CA ASP A 352 15.57 -11.46 -11.66
C ASP A 352 14.28 -11.13 -12.41
N LEU A 353 14.34 -10.24 -13.40
CA LEU A 353 13.24 -10.06 -14.34
C LEU A 353 13.16 -11.28 -15.27
N LEU A 354 12.06 -12.01 -15.21
CA LEU A 354 11.82 -13.20 -16.03
C LEU A 354 11.03 -12.87 -17.29
N ILE A 355 9.92 -12.15 -17.14
CA ILE A 355 9.06 -11.71 -18.23
C ILE A 355 8.77 -10.23 -18.02
N TYR A 356 9.00 -9.43 -19.04
CA TYR A 356 8.46 -8.08 -19.16
C TYR A 356 7.54 -8.03 -20.37
N ASP A 357 6.27 -7.69 -20.15
CA ASP A 357 5.31 -7.50 -21.23
C ASP A 357 4.60 -6.15 -21.05
N ASN A 358 4.82 -5.24 -21.99
CA ASN A 358 4.23 -3.91 -21.97
C ASN A 358 3.06 -3.75 -22.93
N GLU A 359 2.46 -4.86 -23.39
CA GLU A 359 1.31 -4.84 -24.28
C GLU A 359 0.23 -3.86 -23.78
N ALA A 360 -0.43 -3.19 -24.72
CA ALA A 360 -1.52 -2.28 -24.39
C ALA A 360 -2.64 -3.04 -23.67
N TYR A 361 -3.40 -2.32 -22.83
CA TYR A 361 -4.49 -2.91 -22.06
C TYR A 361 -5.43 -3.75 -22.95
N SER A 362 -5.61 -5.01 -22.58
CA SER A 362 -6.59 -5.92 -23.16
C SER A 362 -7.36 -6.61 -22.03
N LYS A 363 -8.67 -6.86 -22.23
CA LYS A 363 -9.48 -7.51 -21.19
C LYS A 363 -9.04 -8.96 -20.95
N GLN A 364 -8.56 -9.61 -21.99
CA GLN A 364 -8.07 -10.98 -21.98
C GLN A 364 -6.72 -11.08 -21.27
N GLY A 365 -5.89 -10.04 -21.37
CA GLY A 365 -4.61 -9.96 -20.70
C GLY A 365 -3.59 -10.99 -21.18
N VAL A 366 -2.51 -11.12 -20.41
CA VAL A 366 -1.50 -12.16 -20.59
C VAL A 366 -1.92 -13.41 -19.83
N ASN A 367 -2.02 -14.53 -20.53
CA ASN A 367 -2.26 -15.83 -19.90
C ASN A 367 -0.94 -16.57 -19.68
N ILE A 368 -0.62 -16.84 -18.42
CA ILE A 368 0.50 -17.67 -18.00
C ILE A 368 -0.05 -19.04 -17.60
N SER A 369 0.19 -20.03 -18.46
CA SER A 369 -0.23 -21.40 -18.23
C SER A 369 0.89 -22.40 -18.50
N GLY A 370 0.76 -23.60 -17.95
CA GLY A 370 1.73 -24.67 -18.13
C GLY A 370 1.21 -26.03 -17.65
N SER A 371 2.05 -27.03 -17.70
CA SER A 371 1.84 -28.34 -17.07
C SER A 371 2.03 -28.27 -15.56
N SER A 372 1.77 -29.37 -14.86
CA SER A 372 2.11 -29.51 -13.45
C SER A 372 3.60 -29.31 -13.16
N SER A 373 4.52 -29.57 -14.09
CA SER A 373 5.95 -29.39 -13.86
C SER A 373 6.48 -27.98 -14.18
N SER A 374 5.60 -27.03 -14.53
CA SER A 374 6.01 -25.70 -14.98
C SER A 374 6.24 -24.72 -13.82
N TYR A 375 7.32 -23.94 -13.92
CA TYR A 375 7.63 -22.84 -13.00
C TYR A 375 8.24 -21.63 -13.72
N PHE A 376 7.97 -20.47 -13.13
CA PHE A 376 8.48 -19.16 -13.54
C PHE A 376 9.24 -18.53 -12.39
N ASN A 377 10.51 -18.92 -12.21
CA ASN A 377 11.36 -18.46 -11.10
C ASN A 377 11.97 -17.09 -11.43
N GLY A 378 11.44 -16.04 -10.81
CA GLY A 378 11.76 -14.63 -11.05
C GLY A 378 10.53 -13.74 -11.06
N THR A 379 10.70 -12.53 -11.61
CA THR A 379 9.67 -11.50 -11.67
C THR A 379 8.97 -11.50 -13.03
N VAL A 380 7.66 -11.69 -13.01
CA VAL A 380 6.75 -11.44 -14.13
C VAL A 380 6.20 -10.04 -13.98
N TYR A 381 6.58 -9.13 -14.87
CA TYR A 381 6.20 -7.72 -14.84
C TYR A 381 5.35 -7.35 -16.05
N VAL A 382 4.07 -7.07 -15.82
CA VAL A 382 3.07 -6.79 -16.86
C VAL A 382 2.24 -5.56 -16.46
N PRO A 383 2.80 -4.34 -16.53
CA PRO A 383 2.23 -3.17 -15.88
C PRO A 383 0.91 -2.64 -16.49
N ASN A 384 0.63 -2.98 -17.75
CA ASN A 384 -0.42 -2.31 -18.54
C ASN A 384 -1.67 -3.18 -18.79
N THR A 385 -1.59 -4.49 -18.58
CA THR A 385 -2.67 -5.45 -18.89
C THR A 385 -2.79 -6.50 -17.79
N PRO A 386 -3.99 -7.06 -17.52
CA PRO A 386 -4.16 -8.10 -16.49
C PRO A 386 -3.36 -9.37 -16.82
N VAL A 387 -2.93 -10.09 -15.78
CA VAL A 387 -2.29 -11.41 -15.90
C VAL A 387 -3.21 -12.47 -15.31
N THR A 388 -3.44 -13.54 -16.05
CA THR A 388 -4.15 -14.73 -15.55
C THR A 388 -3.19 -15.90 -15.45
N TYR A 389 -3.12 -16.51 -14.26
CA TYR A 389 -2.42 -17.76 -14.02
C TYR A 389 -3.40 -18.92 -14.01
N GLY A 390 -3.25 -19.85 -14.94
CA GLY A 390 -4.10 -21.04 -15.06
C GLY A 390 -3.33 -22.33 -15.35
N GLY A 391 -3.63 -23.40 -14.60
CA GLY A 391 -3.24 -24.77 -14.96
C GLY A 391 -1.84 -25.23 -14.52
N ASN A 392 -1.06 -24.40 -13.83
CA ASN A 392 0.27 -24.74 -13.31
C ASN A 392 0.19 -25.34 -11.89
N SER A 393 0.75 -26.54 -11.72
CA SER A 393 0.70 -27.29 -10.45
C SER A 393 1.98 -28.07 -10.17
N SER A 394 3.07 -27.41 -9.79
CA SER A 394 4.03 -28.05 -8.88
C SER A 394 4.37 -27.16 -7.70
N SER A 395 4.02 -27.69 -6.55
CA SER A 395 4.45 -27.42 -5.18
C SER A 395 5.95 -27.65 -4.94
N SER A 396 6.77 -27.61 -5.99
CA SER A 396 8.21 -27.79 -5.90
C SER A 396 8.88 -26.98 -7.01
N ALA A 397 8.87 -25.67 -6.80
CA ALA A 397 9.96 -24.82 -7.24
C ALA A 397 11.32 -25.52 -7.03
N PRO A 398 12.35 -25.25 -7.85
CA PRO A 398 13.71 -25.59 -7.45
C PRO A 398 13.93 -25.09 -6.01
N ALA A 399 14.63 -25.89 -5.19
CA ALA A 399 14.95 -25.47 -3.83
C ALA A 399 15.64 -24.09 -3.89
N SER A 400 15.00 -23.06 -3.35
CA SER A 400 15.32 -21.61 -3.41
C SER A 400 14.66 -20.74 -4.52
N GLY A 401 13.65 -21.21 -5.26
CA GLY A 401 12.96 -20.37 -6.26
C GLY A 401 12.13 -19.23 -5.65
N CYS A 402 12.21 -18.03 -6.22
CA CYS A 402 11.46 -16.83 -5.83
C CYS A 402 10.50 -16.43 -6.94
N TYR A 403 9.20 -16.41 -6.64
CA TYR A 403 8.15 -16.01 -7.56
C TYR A 403 7.69 -14.61 -7.24
N GLN A 404 7.73 -13.72 -8.22
CA GLN A 404 7.18 -12.39 -8.09
C GLN A 404 6.32 -12.05 -9.31
N VAL A 405 5.17 -11.44 -9.08
CA VAL A 405 4.23 -10.97 -10.08
C VAL A 405 3.89 -9.54 -9.76
N ILE A 406 4.22 -8.63 -10.66
CA ILE A 406 3.80 -7.23 -10.61
C ILE A 406 3.02 -6.98 -11.89
N ALA A 407 1.72 -6.73 -11.81
CA ALA A 407 0.89 -6.57 -13.00
C ALA A 407 -0.21 -5.52 -12.82
N TYR A 408 -0.90 -5.15 -13.90
CA TYR A 408 -2.08 -4.29 -13.83
C TYR A 408 -3.16 -4.88 -12.91
N ALA A 409 -3.45 -6.18 -13.11
CA ALA A 409 -4.32 -7.02 -12.27
C ALA A 409 -3.73 -8.44 -12.24
N VAL A 410 -4.07 -9.24 -11.23
CA VAL A 410 -3.64 -10.65 -11.17
C VAL A 410 -4.83 -11.55 -10.88
N THR A 411 -5.05 -12.56 -11.71
CA THR A 411 -6.08 -13.57 -11.50
C THR A 411 -5.44 -14.94 -11.37
N PHE A 412 -5.68 -15.63 -10.25
CA PHE A 412 -5.37 -17.04 -10.07
C PHE A 412 -6.65 -17.84 -10.34
N GLN A 413 -6.64 -18.66 -11.39
CA GLN A 413 -7.82 -19.43 -11.80
C GLN A 413 -7.52 -20.93 -11.87
N GLY A 414 -8.47 -21.74 -11.41
CA GLY A 414 -8.37 -23.21 -11.48
C GLY A 414 -7.53 -23.78 -10.34
N ASN A 415 -6.70 -24.79 -10.63
CA ASN A 415 -5.85 -25.48 -9.66
C ASN A 415 -4.41 -24.99 -9.76
N THR A 416 -4.21 -23.69 -9.56
CA THR A 416 -2.90 -23.04 -9.65
C THR A 416 -2.17 -23.12 -8.30
N THR A 417 -0.88 -23.48 -8.32
CA THR A 417 -0.02 -23.44 -7.12
C THR A 417 1.08 -22.38 -7.26
N LEU A 418 1.17 -21.47 -6.29
CA LEU A 418 2.29 -20.56 -6.10
C LEU A 418 2.87 -20.79 -4.70
N ASP A 419 4.12 -21.26 -4.61
CA ASP A 419 4.79 -21.49 -3.34
C ASP A 419 6.09 -20.69 -3.26
N ASN A 420 6.09 -19.67 -2.42
CA ASN A 420 7.25 -18.83 -2.12
C ASN A 420 7.80 -19.08 -0.71
N SER A 421 7.34 -20.13 -0.01
CA SER A 421 7.76 -20.43 1.37
C SER A 421 9.26 -20.66 1.54
N LYS A 422 9.95 -21.08 0.47
CA LYS A 422 11.40 -21.32 0.41
C LYS A 422 12.18 -20.22 -0.30
N CYS A 423 11.53 -19.12 -0.69
CA CYS A 423 12.21 -18.01 -1.34
C CYS A 423 13.16 -17.32 -0.35
N THR A 424 14.45 -17.40 -0.66
CA THR A 424 15.50 -16.59 -0.03
C THR A 424 15.80 -15.44 -0.96
N SER A 425 15.71 -14.19 -0.48
CA SER A 425 16.02 -12.97 -1.24
C SER A 425 17.11 -13.19 -2.30
N ASP A 426 16.75 -13.11 -3.57
CA ASP A 426 17.59 -13.60 -4.66
C ASP A 426 18.21 -12.50 -5.53
N GLY A 427 17.88 -11.24 -5.24
CA GLY A 427 18.35 -10.07 -5.99
C GLY A 427 17.21 -9.28 -6.64
N ALA A 428 16.01 -9.86 -6.73
CA ALA A 428 14.83 -9.20 -7.27
C ALA A 428 14.49 -7.89 -6.55
N THR A 429 14.05 -6.90 -7.33
CA THR A 429 13.58 -5.62 -6.79
C THR A 429 12.30 -5.84 -5.97
N LYS A 430 12.37 -5.53 -4.67
CA LYS A 430 11.25 -5.72 -3.75
C LYS A 430 10.35 -4.50 -3.70
N PRO A 431 9.01 -4.67 -3.72
CA PRO A 431 8.10 -3.56 -3.48
C PRO A 431 8.30 -3.05 -2.06
N ASN A 432 8.48 -1.73 -1.89
CA ASN A 432 8.54 -1.12 -0.57
C ASN A 432 7.11 -0.96 -0.05
N VAL A 433 6.77 -1.63 1.06
CA VAL A 433 5.45 -1.44 1.67
C VAL A 433 5.60 -0.71 2.96
N GLN A 434 4.85 0.38 3.08
CA GLN A 434 4.75 1.14 4.29
C GLN A 434 3.31 1.10 4.79
N THR A 435 3.19 0.89 6.10
CA THR A 435 1.93 0.92 6.83
C THR A 435 1.98 2.03 7.86
N VAL A 436 0.83 2.63 8.11
CA VAL A 436 0.69 3.66 9.13
C VAL A 436 -0.20 3.12 10.25
N ARG A 437 0.25 3.26 11.49
CA ARG A 437 -0.54 2.95 12.68
C ARG A 437 -0.37 4.01 13.75
N LEU A 438 -1.41 4.23 14.55
CA LEU A 438 -1.31 5.07 15.75
C LEU A 438 -0.56 4.31 16.85
N VAL A 439 0.35 5.01 17.53
CA VAL A 439 1.21 4.51 18.60
C VAL A 439 1.09 5.45 19.81
N GLN A 440 0.02 5.25 20.58
CA GLN A 440 -0.23 5.99 21.82
C GLN A 440 0.18 5.19 23.03
#